data_AF-A0A9D6YX94-F1
#
_entry.id   AF-A0A9D6YX94-F1
#
_cell.length_a   1.000
_cell.length_b   1.000
_cell.length_c   1.000
_cell.angle_alpha   90.00
_cell.angle_beta   90.00
_cell.angle_gamma   90.00
#
_symmetry.space_group_name_H-M   'P 1'
#
loop_
_entity.id
_entity.type
_entity.pdbx_description
1 polymer ?
#
loop_
_entity_poly.entity_id
_entity_poly.type
_entity_poly.pdbx_seq_one_letter_code
_entity_poly.pdbx_strand_id
1 'polypeptide(L)'
;MIFGWHRNRIILTMLLIGLVFSYSKDSFAQTPSEAINSGTQWFLSARYGMGIWAFKAPPDPLQEEFTADDFTPTYIRDTIEATMSLQYVNVSLTEYESTLDWLEFFALPTTAQLGQKIQILSKAGRNITKTVSEILTAQNIDGGFGGRAGYPSDVLDTAFALHGLVVTNSSDTTAINSAVNYLLSAQNADGGWGFAMGRVSHIYYTALVIRALATLPQNASLATALNKATAYLLTKQNPDGGFGHSASSGQGSSTVYETALVYQILVRTIYDPISWAKAEGYLLTTQSADGSWNQDAYSTALSLRALYDAERLRASQIQSVELYKSVNNQLQLSTTYDAYNRMVIKININDPNVRFDIQVRDSAGNIYNVAIINGEIIFDTGSYPPGTYTIIIRAIDITTGMVVDEESITFTIQPTLAIPTLGISIVPIYTYVTAAQDIKLNAYITNQSNIQADISITHEIKAPSNNIINTGSVNLTLSPNESNKLITLSQFNYQFTEAGEHPVTVNIYRGADLLQTASTKIHVSPLVRIEPKKSLTPSTVAPDGDKRIRIEIELEGKEKP
;
A
#
# COMPACT_ATOMS: atom_id res chain seq x y z
N MET A 1 -1.29 -14.10 -11.60
CA MET A 1 -0.54 -14.72 -10.49
C MET A 1 0.82 -14.05 -10.42
N ILE A 2 0.97 -13.11 -9.50
CA ILE A 2 2.25 -12.46 -9.19
C ILE A 2 2.87 -13.33 -8.08
N PHE A 3 4.04 -13.92 -8.33
CA PHE A 3 4.75 -14.72 -7.35
C PHE A 3 5.33 -13.80 -6.27
N GLY A 4 4.55 -13.51 -5.22
CA GLY A 4 5.04 -12.93 -3.97
C GLY A 4 5.76 -13.99 -3.17
N TRP A 5 7.03 -13.75 -2.86
CA TRP A 5 7.80 -14.57 -1.94
C TRP A 5 7.37 -14.23 -0.52
N HIS A 6 6.51 -15.06 0.10
CA HIS A 6 6.13 -14.87 1.50
C HIS A 6 7.31 -15.19 2.43
N ARG A 7 7.77 -14.19 3.19
CA ARG A 7 8.65 -14.40 4.35
C ARG A 7 7.78 -14.73 5.57
N ASN A 8 7.79 -15.98 6.01
CA ASN A 8 7.35 -16.33 7.37
C ASN A 8 8.45 -15.91 8.36
N ARG A 9 8.34 -14.72 8.95
CA ARG A 9 9.11 -14.38 10.16
C ARG A 9 8.41 -15.02 11.35
N ILE A 10 9.03 -16.05 11.93
CA ILE A 10 8.61 -16.60 13.22
C ILE A 10 8.80 -15.50 14.26
N ILE A 11 7.70 -14.97 14.80
CA ILE A 11 7.70 -14.07 15.95
C ILE A 11 8.19 -14.86 17.16
N LEU A 12 9.48 -14.75 17.48
CA LEU A 12 9.97 -15.05 18.83
C LEU A 12 9.82 -13.77 19.65
N THR A 13 8.84 -13.77 20.55
CA THR A 13 8.72 -12.76 21.60
C THR A 13 9.95 -12.87 22.51
N MET A 14 11.02 -12.13 22.22
CA MET A 14 12.09 -11.89 23.17
C MET A 14 11.89 -10.51 23.79
N LEU A 15 11.88 -10.50 25.12
CA LEU A 15 11.94 -9.31 25.95
C LEU A 15 12.93 -8.30 25.36
N LEU A 16 12.52 -7.04 25.36
CA LEU A 16 13.35 -5.87 25.16
C LEU A 16 14.49 -5.88 26.18
N ILE A 17 15.60 -6.52 25.84
CA ILE A 17 16.91 -6.26 26.40
C ILE A 17 17.71 -5.71 25.22
N GLY A 18 18.18 -4.48 25.34
CA GLY A 18 19.02 -3.84 24.35
C GLY A 18 20.22 -4.73 24.01
N LEU A 19 20.12 -5.47 22.91
CA LEU A 19 21.25 -6.05 22.21
C LEU A 19 21.88 -4.91 21.41
N VAL A 20 22.57 -4.04 22.17
CA VAL A 20 23.81 -3.46 21.69
C VAL A 20 24.67 -4.66 21.29
N PHE A 21 24.85 -4.86 19.98
CA PHE A 21 25.94 -5.71 19.52
C PHE A 21 27.21 -5.16 20.17
N SER A 22 27.76 -5.89 21.13
CA SER A 22 29.11 -5.68 21.60
C SER A 22 30.05 -6.14 20.48
N TYR A 23 30.14 -5.33 19.43
CA TYR A 23 31.38 -5.23 18.68
C TYR A 23 32.39 -4.66 19.66
N SER A 24 33.54 -5.33 19.79
CA SER A 24 34.71 -4.74 20.41
C SER A 24 34.90 -3.34 19.83
N LYS A 25 35.22 -2.38 20.71
CA LYS A 25 35.65 -1.03 20.33
C LYS A 25 36.92 -1.14 19.48
N ASP A 26 36.76 -1.33 18.18
CA ASP A 26 37.76 -1.11 17.17
C ASP A 26 37.21 0.01 16.27
N SER A 27 37.91 1.15 16.25
CA SER A 27 37.75 2.32 15.35
C SER A 27 36.45 2.41 14.54
N PHE A 28 35.57 3.37 14.87
CA PHE A 28 34.28 3.63 14.20
C PHE A 28 34.29 3.30 12.70
N ALA A 29 33.65 2.19 12.32
CA ALA A 29 33.45 1.84 10.92
C ALA A 29 32.52 2.88 10.29
N GLN A 30 32.96 3.47 9.16
CA GLN A 30 32.19 4.46 8.41
C GLN A 30 30.82 3.91 8.01
N THR A 31 29.76 4.68 8.23
CA THR A 31 28.40 4.30 7.83
C THR A 31 28.15 4.60 6.33
N PRO A 32 27.19 3.91 5.68
CA PRO A 32 26.79 4.23 4.30
C PRO A 32 26.40 5.69 4.11
N SER A 33 25.63 6.26 5.04
CA SER A 33 25.26 7.67 5.03
C SER A 33 26.47 8.62 5.07
N GLU A 34 27.47 8.36 5.93
CA GLU A 34 28.72 9.15 5.96
C GLU A 34 29.54 8.99 4.67
N ALA A 35 29.60 7.78 4.12
CA ALA A 35 30.28 7.48 2.86
C ALA A 35 29.62 8.20 1.68
N ILE A 36 28.28 8.22 1.62
CA ILE A 36 27.52 8.95 0.61
C ILE A 36 27.79 10.45 0.69
N ASN A 37 27.74 11.02 1.89
CA ASN A 37 27.96 12.44 2.10
C ASN A 37 29.36 12.88 1.67
N SER A 38 30.40 12.18 2.15
CA SER A 38 31.79 12.50 1.81
C SER A 38 32.09 12.32 0.31
N GLY A 39 31.60 11.25 -0.32
CA GLY A 39 31.76 11.06 -1.77
C GLY A 39 30.97 12.06 -2.61
N THR A 40 29.80 12.49 -2.14
CA THR A 40 29.05 13.59 -2.78
C THR A 40 29.84 14.89 -2.71
N GLN A 41 30.37 15.24 -1.53
CA GLN A 41 31.21 16.44 -1.37
C GLN A 41 32.45 16.38 -2.27
N TRP A 42 33.09 15.21 -2.37
CA TRP A 42 34.19 15.00 -3.30
C TRP A 42 33.76 15.32 -4.74
N PHE A 43 32.63 14.81 -5.22
CA PHE A 43 32.12 15.15 -6.56
C PHE A 43 31.90 16.64 -6.78
N LEU A 44 31.39 17.36 -5.78
CA LEU A 44 31.18 18.80 -5.91
C LEU A 44 32.51 19.55 -6.02
N SER A 45 33.56 19.05 -5.34
CA SER A 45 34.89 19.65 -5.33
C SER A 45 35.82 19.24 -6.48
N ALA A 46 35.62 18.05 -7.06
CA ALA A 46 36.49 17.45 -8.08
C ALA A 46 36.14 17.88 -9.53
N ARG A 47 35.27 18.88 -9.69
CA ARG A 47 34.84 19.37 -11.01
C ARG A 47 35.92 20.25 -11.63
N TYR A 48 36.09 20.12 -12.95
CA TYR A 48 36.91 21.04 -13.75
C TYR A 48 36.01 21.89 -14.65
N GLY A 49 36.41 23.15 -14.90
CA GLY A 49 35.83 24.03 -15.92
C GLY A 49 34.29 24.01 -15.98
N MET A 50 33.74 23.60 -17.13
CA MET A 50 32.31 23.52 -17.44
C MET A 50 31.50 22.47 -16.64
N GLY A 51 32.01 21.97 -15.51
CA GLY A 51 31.35 20.94 -14.70
C GLY A 51 31.58 19.52 -15.21
N ILE A 52 32.78 19.23 -15.71
CA ILE A 52 33.17 17.89 -16.18
C ILE A 52 34.04 17.17 -15.13
N TRP A 53 34.01 15.83 -15.14
CA TRP A 53 34.80 14.98 -14.24
C TRP A 53 35.80 14.13 -15.01
N ALA A 54 37.02 14.04 -14.48
CA ALA A 54 38.14 13.40 -15.14
C ALA A 54 39.11 12.74 -14.13
N PHE A 55 39.55 11.51 -14.42
CA PHE A 55 40.57 10.77 -13.63
C PHE A 55 41.92 11.51 -13.54
N LYS A 56 42.21 12.42 -14.47
CA LYS A 56 43.38 13.30 -14.47
C LYS A 56 42.92 14.65 -15.01
N ALA A 57 43.32 15.74 -14.35
CA ALA A 57 43.03 17.10 -14.84
C ALA A 57 43.41 17.19 -16.34
N PRO A 58 42.53 17.76 -17.20
CA PRO A 58 42.94 18.10 -18.55
C PRO A 58 44.20 19.00 -18.48
N PRO A 59 45.03 19.05 -19.54
CA PRO A 59 46.35 19.68 -19.49
C PRO A 59 46.38 21.15 -19.02
N ASP A 60 45.24 21.84 -18.94
CA ASP A 60 45.12 23.17 -18.36
C ASP A 60 43.76 23.38 -17.64
N PRO A 61 43.72 23.60 -16.31
CA PRO A 61 42.49 23.94 -15.59
C PRO A 61 41.97 25.37 -15.86
N LEU A 62 42.71 26.21 -16.59
CA LEU A 62 42.34 27.57 -16.98
C LEU A 62 41.90 27.71 -18.45
N GLN A 63 41.73 26.60 -19.18
CA GLN A 63 41.26 26.64 -20.55
C GLN A 63 39.79 27.09 -20.59
N GLU A 64 39.53 28.27 -21.16
CA GLU A 64 38.18 28.83 -21.29
C GLU A 64 37.30 28.05 -22.29
N GLU A 65 37.90 27.28 -23.20
CA GLU A 65 37.21 26.43 -24.18
C GLU A 65 37.92 25.07 -24.33
N PHE A 66 37.19 23.97 -24.14
CA PHE A 66 37.66 22.61 -24.46
C PHE A 66 37.38 22.30 -25.94
N THR A 67 38.37 21.77 -26.66
CA THR A 67 38.20 21.29 -28.04
C THR A 67 37.79 19.82 -28.06
N ALA A 68 37.24 19.32 -29.17
CA ALA A 68 36.85 17.92 -29.32
C ALA A 68 38.03 16.93 -29.13
N ASP A 69 39.26 17.38 -29.40
CA ASP A 69 40.48 16.58 -29.25
C ASP A 69 40.96 16.46 -27.78
N ASP A 70 40.44 17.30 -26.87
CA ASP A 70 40.76 17.27 -25.44
C ASP A 70 39.96 16.19 -24.68
N PHE A 71 38.94 15.59 -25.31
CA PHE A 71 38.06 14.60 -24.69
C PHE A 71 38.48 13.15 -25.00
N THR A 72 39.14 12.48 -24.05
CA THR A 72 39.28 11.02 -24.08
C THR A 72 37.93 10.33 -23.80
N PRO A 73 37.68 9.11 -24.33
CA PRO A 73 36.45 8.35 -24.07
C PRO A 73 36.15 8.13 -22.58
N THR A 74 37.18 8.11 -21.73
CA THR A 74 37.06 7.98 -20.27
C THR A 74 36.47 9.23 -19.63
N TYR A 75 36.81 10.44 -20.08
CA TYR A 75 36.25 11.68 -19.50
C TYR A 75 34.74 11.80 -19.73
N ILE A 76 34.29 11.42 -20.93
CA ILE A 76 32.85 11.43 -21.27
C ILE A 76 32.09 10.46 -20.37
N ARG A 77 32.59 9.23 -20.21
CA ARG A 77 32.01 8.22 -19.31
C ARG A 77 31.93 8.74 -17.88
N ASP A 78 33.04 9.27 -17.37
CA ASP A 78 33.15 9.71 -15.98
C ASP A 78 32.19 10.88 -15.70
N THR A 79 32.10 11.83 -16.62
CA THR A 79 31.18 12.98 -16.54
C THR A 79 29.72 12.53 -16.56
N ILE A 80 29.36 11.62 -17.48
CA ILE A 80 28.01 11.04 -17.56
C ILE A 80 27.64 10.34 -16.25
N GLU A 81 28.52 9.48 -15.73
CA GLU A 81 28.23 8.68 -14.55
C GLU A 81 28.19 9.54 -13.27
N ALA A 82 29.06 10.53 -13.15
CA ALA A 82 29.01 11.53 -12.06
C ALA A 82 27.69 12.32 -12.09
N THR A 83 27.30 12.83 -13.26
CA THR A 83 26.04 13.59 -13.42
C THR A 83 24.82 12.73 -13.06
N MET A 84 24.78 11.49 -13.56
CA MET A 84 23.74 10.54 -13.19
C MET A 84 23.71 10.32 -11.68
N SER A 85 24.86 10.16 -11.02
CA SER A 85 24.92 9.96 -9.57
C SER A 85 24.44 11.18 -8.79
N LEU A 86 24.81 12.40 -9.18
CA LEU A 86 24.31 13.63 -8.55
C LEU A 86 22.79 13.76 -8.66
N GLN A 87 22.23 13.49 -9.85
CA GLN A 87 20.78 13.40 -10.02
C GLN A 87 20.17 12.29 -9.15
N TYR A 88 20.88 11.17 -8.97
CA TYR A 88 20.40 10.00 -8.24
C TYR A 88 20.33 10.24 -6.72
N VAL A 89 21.34 10.92 -6.16
CA VAL A 89 21.44 11.25 -4.73
C VAL A 89 20.76 12.60 -4.38
N ASN A 90 19.87 13.09 -5.25
CA ASN A 90 19.08 14.31 -5.06
C ASN A 90 19.88 15.59 -4.80
N VAL A 91 21.05 15.74 -5.42
CA VAL A 91 21.76 17.02 -5.44
C VAL A 91 20.97 18.04 -6.27
N SER A 92 20.95 19.30 -5.83
CA SER A 92 20.26 20.40 -6.53
C SER A 92 20.72 20.51 -7.98
N LEU A 93 19.78 20.72 -8.90
CA LEU A 93 20.07 20.87 -10.34
C LEU A 93 21.09 21.96 -10.63
N THR A 94 21.07 23.06 -9.85
CA THR A 94 22.01 24.18 -9.97
C THR A 94 23.48 23.76 -9.83
N GLU A 95 23.76 22.63 -9.18
CA GLU A 95 25.11 22.12 -9.00
C GLU A 95 25.69 21.45 -10.26
N TYR A 96 24.87 21.04 -11.23
CA TYR A 96 25.35 20.36 -12.44
C TYR A 96 24.66 20.87 -13.71
N GLU A 97 24.08 22.08 -13.65
CA GLU A 97 23.40 22.71 -14.78
C GLU A 97 24.33 22.92 -15.98
N SER A 98 25.57 23.36 -15.74
CA SER A 98 26.57 23.51 -16.80
C SER A 98 26.89 22.19 -17.52
N THR A 99 26.84 21.07 -16.79
CA THR A 99 27.03 19.73 -17.39
C THR A 99 25.83 19.32 -18.23
N LEU A 100 24.61 19.71 -17.83
CA LEU A 100 23.40 19.47 -18.64
C LEU A 100 23.47 20.26 -19.95
N ASP A 101 23.88 21.53 -19.88
CA ASP A 101 24.07 22.37 -21.07
C ASP A 101 25.12 21.76 -22.00
N TRP A 102 26.27 21.33 -21.45
CA TRP A 102 27.28 20.60 -22.23
C TRP A 102 26.71 19.34 -22.88
N LEU A 103 26.02 18.49 -22.12
CA LEU A 103 25.41 17.26 -22.65
C LEU A 103 24.39 17.54 -23.73
N GLU A 104 23.60 18.62 -23.66
CA GLU A 104 22.58 18.95 -24.64
C GLU A 104 23.19 19.18 -26.04
N PHE A 105 24.27 19.96 -26.11
CA PHE A 105 24.90 20.35 -27.38
C PHE A 105 26.03 19.42 -27.84
N PHE A 106 26.70 18.72 -26.93
CA PHE A 106 27.84 17.86 -27.26
C PHE A 106 27.40 16.61 -28.04
N ALA A 107 28.10 16.33 -29.14
CA ALA A 107 27.84 15.17 -29.99
C ALA A 107 28.59 13.94 -29.43
N LEU A 108 27.83 12.97 -28.91
CA LEU A 108 28.41 11.78 -28.30
C LEU A 108 28.71 10.70 -29.35
N PRO A 109 29.91 10.12 -29.35
CA PRO A 109 30.36 9.23 -30.42
C PRO A 109 29.78 7.81 -30.39
N THR A 110 29.08 7.37 -29.33
CA THR A 110 28.59 5.98 -29.26
C THR A 110 27.13 5.86 -28.87
N THR A 111 26.48 4.78 -29.34
CA THR A 111 25.09 4.45 -29.02
C THR A 111 24.87 4.32 -27.50
N ALA A 112 25.82 3.69 -26.79
CA ALA A 112 25.78 3.62 -25.33
C ALA A 112 25.71 5.02 -24.66
N GLN A 113 26.54 5.95 -25.10
CA GLN A 113 26.58 7.31 -24.57
C GLN A 113 25.31 8.10 -24.91
N LEU A 114 24.74 7.89 -26.10
CA LEU A 114 23.43 8.47 -26.45
C LEU A 114 22.34 7.96 -25.50
N GLY A 115 22.32 6.66 -25.20
CA GLY A 115 21.37 6.06 -24.26
C GLY A 115 21.48 6.64 -22.84
N GLN A 116 22.71 6.93 -22.41
CA GLN A 116 22.97 7.60 -21.13
C GLN A 116 22.58 9.09 -21.15
N LYS A 117 22.84 9.81 -22.25
CA LYS A 117 22.41 11.21 -22.44
C LYS A 117 20.89 11.35 -22.34
N ILE A 118 20.13 10.43 -22.93
CA ILE A 118 18.67 10.41 -22.81
C ILE A 118 18.24 10.31 -21.34
N GLN A 119 18.83 9.41 -20.56
CA GLN A 119 18.50 9.24 -19.14
C GLN A 119 18.71 10.53 -18.35
N ILE A 120 19.87 11.18 -18.53
CA ILE A 120 20.22 12.40 -17.80
C ILE A 120 19.29 13.55 -18.18
N LEU A 121 19.15 13.81 -19.48
CA LEU A 121 18.39 14.96 -19.99
C LEU A 121 16.88 14.79 -19.78
N SER A 122 16.34 13.58 -19.93
CA SER A 122 14.93 13.28 -19.65
C SER A 122 14.59 13.59 -18.19
N LYS A 123 15.43 13.13 -17.24
CA LYS A 123 15.25 13.41 -15.81
C LYS A 123 15.33 14.90 -15.46
N ALA A 124 16.11 15.68 -16.21
CA ALA A 124 16.20 17.13 -16.08
C ALA A 124 15.11 17.91 -16.83
N GLY A 125 14.17 17.23 -17.50
CA GLY A 125 13.12 17.88 -18.29
C GLY A 125 13.64 18.61 -19.54
N ARG A 126 14.81 18.22 -20.06
CA ARG A 126 15.43 18.79 -21.27
C ARG A 126 14.96 18.06 -22.53
N ASN A 127 15.17 18.68 -23.69
CA ASN A 127 14.74 18.10 -24.98
C ASN A 127 15.63 16.91 -25.38
N ILE A 128 15.01 15.74 -25.54
CA ILE A 128 15.69 14.49 -25.94
C ILE A 128 15.32 14.02 -27.34
N THR A 129 14.43 14.70 -28.06
CA THR A 129 13.83 14.20 -29.31
C THR A 129 14.87 13.83 -30.37
N LYS A 130 15.90 14.66 -30.54
CA LYS A 130 16.99 14.40 -31.50
C LYS A 130 17.75 13.12 -31.13
N THR A 131 18.18 12.99 -29.88
CA THR A 131 18.96 11.85 -29.40
C THR A 131 18.15 10.54 -29.43
N VAL A 132 16.84 10.60 -29.11
CA VAL A 132 15.94 9.45 -29.27
C VAL A 132 15.87 9.01 -30.73
N SER A 133 15.71 9.95 -31.67
CA SER A 133 15.70 9.63 -33.10
C SER A 133 17.02 9.00 -33.56
N GLU A 134 18.16 9.50 -33.09
CA GLU A 134 19.48 8.95 -33.42
C GLU A 134 19.60 7.48 -32.97
N ILE A 135 19.21 7.16 -31.73
CA ILE A 135 19.23 5.78 -31.25
C ILE A 135 18.28 4.90 -32.07
N LEU A 136 17.03 5.31 -32.28
CA LEU A 136 16.06 4.51 -33.02
C LEU A 136 16.55 4.16 -34.44
N THR A 137 17.24 5.09 -35.11
CA THR A 137 17.83 4.84 -36.43
C THR A 137 19.07 3.94 -36.43
N ALA A 138 19.70 3.75 -35.26
CA ALA A 138 20.90 2.93 -35.10
C ALA A 138 20.58 1.45 -34.79
N GLN A 139 19.31 1.08 -34.59
CA GLN A 139 18.93 -0.30 -34.28
C GLN A 139 19.15 -1.22 -35.49
N ASN A 140 19.82 -2.34 -35.27
CA ASN A 140 20.06 -3.35 -36.29
C ASN A 140 18.85 -4.27 -36.46
N ILE A 141 18.83 -5.01 -37.57
CA ILE A 141 17.74 -5.95 -37.91
C ILE A 141 17.57 -7.09 -36.88
N ASP A 142 18.63 -7.42 -36.14
CA ASP A 142 18.60 -8.42 -35.06
C ASP A 142 18.02 -7.86 -33.74
N GLY A 143 17.62 -6.59 -33.73
CA GLY A 143 17.07 -5.88 -32.58
C GLY A 143 18.12 -5.28 -31.65
N GLY A 144 19.40 -5.61 -31.82
CA GLY A 144 20.48 -5.07 -31.02
C GLY A 144 21.01 -3.74 -31.56
N PHE A 145 21.97 -3.19 -30.82
CA PHE A 145 22.71 -1.98 -31.16
C PHE A 145 24.21 -2.25 -31.07
N GLY A 146 24.97 -1.70 -32.01
CA GLY A 146 26.42 -1.63 -31.93
C GLY A 146 26.89 -0.25 -31.48
N GLY A 147 28.20 -0.11 -31.28
CA GLY A 147 28.84 1.16 -30.88
C GLY A 147 28.43 2.39 -31.68
N ARG A 148 28.06 2.25 -32.96
CA ARG A 148 27.51 3.30 -33.83
C ARG A 148 26.51 2.70 -34.83
N ALA A 149 25.73 3.56 -35.49
CA ALA A 149 24.87 3.13 -36.59
C ALA A 149 25.66 2.35 -37.65
N GLY A 150 25.16 1.16 -38.02
CA GLY A 150 25.79 0.26 -38.99
C GLY A 150 26.87 -0.68 -38.42
N TYR A 151 27.21 -0.58 -37.13
CA TYR A 151 28.13 -1.52 -36.48
C TYR A 151 27.39 -2.76 -35.99
N PRO A 152 28.05 -3.94 -35.92
CA PRO A 152 27.43 -5.15 -35.40
C PRO A 152 26.91 -4.97 -33.97
N SER A 153 25.76 -5.58 -33.67
CA SER A 153 25.16 -5.54 -32.34
C SER A 153 26.04 -6.19 -31.29
N ASP A 154 26.15 -5.56 -30.13
CA ASP A 154 26.81 -6.10 -28.94
C ASP A 154 25.96 -5.89 -27.68
N VAL A 155 26.34 -6.56 -26.59
CA VAL A 155 25.57 -6.56 -25.35
C VAL A 155 25.63 -5.20 -24.64
N LEU A 156 26.78 -4.52 -24.69
CA LEU A 156 27.00 -3.28 -23.95
C LEU A 156 26.16 -2.16 -24.55
N ASP A 157 26.29 -1.92 -25.85
CA ASP A 157 25.59 -0.85 -26.53
C ASP A 157 24.07 -1.10 -26.54
N THR A 158 23.66 -2.36 -26.69
CA THR A 158 22.23 -2.73 -26.59
C THR A 158 21.66 -2.45 -25.20
N ALA A 159 22.37 -2.79 -24.13
CA ALA A 159 21.89 -2.55 -22.76
C ALA A 159 21.74 -1.06 -22.45
N PHE A 160 22.71 -0.23 -22.85
CA PHE A 160 22.64 1.22 -22.64
C PHE A 160 21.56 1.89 -23.51
N ALA A 161 21.42 1.47 -24.78
CA ALA A 161 20.36 1.95 -25.66
C ALA A 161 18.98 1.62 -25.09
N LEU A 162 18.77 0.37 -24.66
CA LEU A 162 17.53 -0.07 -24.02
C LEU A 162 17.22 0.79 -22.80
N HIS A 163 18.18 0.97 -21.89
CA HIS A 163 17.98 1.76 -20.67
C HIS A 163 17.61 3.22 -20.98
N GLY A 164 18.20 3.80 -22.02
CA GLY A 164 17.82 5.12 -22.54
C GLY A 164 16.41 5.17 -23.11
N LEU A 165 16.04 4.21 -23.97
CA LEU A 165 14.73 4.19 -24.63
C LEU A 165 13.57 4.01 -23.64
N VAL A 166 13.76 3.23 -22.58
CA VAL A 166 12.73 2.97 -21.57
C VAL A 166 12.24 4.25 -20.87
N VAL A 167 13.09 5.27 -20.71
CA VAL A 167 12.73 6.51 -20.00
C VAL A 167 12.03 7.57 -20.86
N THR A 168 11.79 7.29 -22.14
CA THR A 168 11.35 8.31 -23.11
C THR A 168 9.83 8.49 -23.18
N ASN A 169 9.05 7.74 -22.40
CA ASN A 169 7.58 7.63 -22.54
C ASN A 169 7.13 7.36 -23.99
N SER A 170 8.00 6.81 -24.85
CA SER A 170 7.72 6.62 -26.27
C SER A 170 6.69 5.50 -26.47
N SER A 171 5.72 5.74 -27.34
CA SER A 171 4.75 4.74 -27.80
C SER A 171 5.37 3.62 -28.66
N ASP A 172 6.63 3.76 -29.06
CA ASP A 172 7.34 2.75 -29.85
C ASP A 172 7.91 1.63 -28.96
N THR A 173 7.02 0.74 -28.56
CA THR A 173 7.38 -0.47 -27.81
C THR A 173 8.14 -1.49 -28.67
N THR A 174 8.20 -1.32 -29.99
CA THR A 174 8.83 -2.27 -30.90
C THR A 174 10.34 -2.28 -30.72
N ALA A 175 10.96 -1.10 -30.71
CA ALA A 175 12.41 -0.99 -30.53
C ALA A 175 12.87 -1.54 -29.18
N ILE A 176 12.13 -1.24 -28.11
CA ILE A 176 12.36 -1.75 -26.75
C ILE A 176 12.26 -3.27 -26.74
N ASN A 177 11.17 -3.85 -27.27
CA ASN A 177 10.95 -5.29 -27.28
C ASN A 177 12.03 -6.02 -28.09
N SER A 178 12.47 -5.47 -29.22
CA SER A 178 13.54 -6.03 -30.05
C SER A 178 14.89 -6.04 -29.31
N ALA A 179 15.23 -4.97 -28.60
CA ALA A 179 16.44 -4.89 -27.78
C ALA A 179 16.40 -5.89 -26.61
N VAL A 180 15.24 -6.02 -25.96
CA VAL A 180 15.02 -7.04 -24.91
C VAL A 180 15.23 -8.44 -25.46
N ASN A 181 14.64 -8.76 -26.62
CA ASN A 181 14.79 -10.07 -27.24
C ASN A 181 16.24 -10.37 -27.62
N TYR A 182 16.97 -9.38 -28.15
CA TYR A 182 18.41 -9.52 -28.41
C TYR A 182 19.16 -9.90 -27.13
N LEU A 183 18.98 -9.13 -26.04
CA LEU A 183 19.66 -9.38 -24.77
C LEU A 183 19.29 -10.76 -24.19
N LEU A 184 18.00 -11.14 -24.21
CA LEU A 184 17.57 -12.46 -23.75
C LEU A 184 18.19 -13.60 -24.57
N SER A 185 18.33 -13.42 -25.89
CA SER A 185 18.97 -14.41 -26.76
C SER A 185 20.49 -14.51 -26.58
N ALA A 186 21.12 -13.43 -26.11
CA ALA A 186 22.56 -13.36 -25.86
C ALA A 186 22.98 -13.92 -24.48
N GLN A 187 22.04 -14.32 -23.62
CA GLN A 187 22.34 -14.88 -22.30
C GLN A 187 22.99 -16.26 -22.44
N ASN A 188 24.11 -16.46 -21.75
CA ASN A 188 24.80 -17.75 -21.73
C ASN A 188 24.11 -18.76 -20.79
N ALA A 189 24.45 -20.04 -20.95
CA ALA A 189 23.89 -21.12 -20.14
C ALA A 189 24.18 -20.99 -18.62
N ASP A 190 25.27 -20.31 -18.26
CA ASP A 190 25.64 -20.00 -16.88
C ASP A 190 24.83 -18.84 -16.28
N GLY A 191 23.96 -18.18 -17.07
CA GLY A 191 23.12 -17.07 -16.66
C GLY A 191 23.74 -15.68 -16.89
N GLY A 192 25.03 -15.59 -17.23
CA GLY A 192 25.71 -14.31 -17.47
C GLY A 192 25.68 -13.86 -18.94
N TRP A 193 26.27 -12.69 -19.18
CA TRP A 193 26.53 -12.15 -20.51
C TRP A 193 28.00 -11.79 -20.69
N GLY A 194 28.51 -12.05 -21.90
CA GLY A 194 29.79 -11.52 -22.37
C GLY A 194 29.64 -10.21 -23.13
N PHE A 195 30.73 -9.73 -23.73
CA PHE A 195 30.73 -8.50 -24.56
C PHE A 195 29.72 -8.57 -25.72
N ALA A 196 29.59 -9.74 -26.35
CA ALA A 196 28.67 -9.99 -27.44
C ALA A 196 28.11 -11.42 -27.34
N MET A 197 27.11 -11.75 -28.15
CA MET A 197 26.54 -13.09 -28.23
C MET A 197 27.63 -14.16 -28.43
N GLY A 198 27.57 -15.23 -27.64
CA GLY A 198 28.53 -16.35 -27.68
C GLY A 198 29.89 -16.05 -27.05
N ARG A 199 30.11 -14.88 -26.46
CA ARG A 199 31.31 -14.57 -25.66
C ARG A 199 31.11 -15.00 -24.21
N VAL A 200 32.22 -15.40 -23.57
CA VAL A 200 32.23 -15.85 -22.16
C VAL A 200 31.65 -14.77 -21.24
N SER A 201 30.84 -15.21 -20.27
CA SER A 201 30.19 -14.34 -19.31
C SER A 201 31.18 -13.53 -18.48
N HIS A 202 30.88 -12.24 -18.30
CA HIS A 202 31.67 -11.27 -17.56
C HIS A 202 30.78 -10.55 -16.53
N ILE A 203 31.35 -10.25 -15.36
CA ILE A 203 30.64 -9.59 -14.25
C ILE A 203 30.07 -8.24 -14.70
N TYR A 204 30.93 -7.36 -15.23
CA TYR A 204 30.56 -6.06 -15.79
C TYR A 204 29.36 -6.09 -16.76
N TYR A 205 29.42 -6.83 -17.87
CA TYR A 205 28.33 -6.87 -18.86
C TYR A 205 27.05 -7.46 -18.25
N THR A 206 27.19 -8.48 -17.41
CA THR A 206 26.04 -9.09 -16.72
C THR A 206 25.33 -8.07 -15.83
N ALA A 207 26.06 -7.29 -15.04
CA ALA A 207 25.48 -6.26 -14.18
C ALA A 207 24.79 -5.14 -15.00
N LEU A 208 25.39 -4.71 -16.12
CA LEU A 208 24.78 -3.71 -17.00
C LEU A 208 23.48 -4.19 -17.65
N VAL A 209 23.43 -5.44 -18.11
CA VAL A 209 22.21 -6.03 -18.68
C VAL A 209 21.12 -6.13 -17.62
N ILE A 210 21.44 -6.59 -16.41
CA ILE A 210 20.46 -6.61 -15.31
C ILE A 210 19.95 -5.20 -15.03
N ARG A 211 20.84 -4.19 -14.97
CA ARG A 211 20.44 -2.80 -14.73
C ARG A 211 19.42 -2.31 -15.75
N ALA A 212 19.60 -2.63 -17.03
CA ALA A 212 18.65 -2.26 -18.08
C ALA A 212 17.33 -3.06 -17.98
N LEU A 213 17.40 -4.39 -17.88
CA LEU A 213 16.22 -5.26 -17.89
C LEU A 213 15.35 -5.11 -16.62
N ALA A 214 15.94 -4.76 -15.48
CA ALA A 214 15.21 -4.55 -14.23
C ALA A 214 14.29 -3.31 -14.27
N THR A 215 14.49 -2.38 -15.21
CA THR A 215 13.62 -1.20 -15.38
C THR A 215 12.30 -1.49 -16.10
N LEU A 216 12.17 -2.69 -16.66
CA LEU A 216 11.00 -3.08 -17.45
C LEU A 216 9.91 -3.74 -16.60
N PRO A 217 8.64 -3.66 -17.03
CA PRO A 217 7.57 -4.47 -16.45
C PRO A 217 7.92 -5.96 -16.48
N GLN A 218 7.87 -6.61 -15.33
CA GLN A 218 8.32 -8.00 -15.18
C GLN A 218 7.35 -8.99 -15.82
N ASN A 219 7.90 -9.92 -16.60
CA ASN A 219 7.21 -11.10 -17.13
C ASN A 219 8.02 -12.38 -16.82
N ALA A 220 7.47 -13.56 -17.10
CA ALA A 220 8.11 -14.83 -16.74
C ALA A 220 9.52 -15.01 -17.35
N SER A 221 9.71 -14.60 -18.60
CA SER A 221 11.00 -14.71 -19.31
C SER A 221 12.04 -13.75 -18.71
N LEU A 222 11.66 -12.49 -18.50
CA LEU A 222 12.54 -11.49 -17.86
C LEU A 222 12.93 -11.92 -16.45
N ALA A 223 11.95 -12.33 -15.63
CA ALA A 223 12.20 -12.79 -14.27
C ALA A 223 13.14 -14.00 -14.25
N THR A 224 12.97 -14.94 -15.18
CA THR A 224 13.88 -16.10 -15.30
C THR A 224 15.31 -15.68 -15.66
N ALA A 225 15.47 -14.77 -16.63
CA ALA A 225 16.78 -14.28 -17.04
C ALA A 225 17.49 -13.51 -15.91
N LEU A 226 16.77 -12.60 -15.23
CA LEU A 226 17.27 -11.84 -14.09
C LEU A 226 17.68 -12.73 -12.92
N ASN A 227 16.91 -13.77 -12.62
CA ASN A 227 17.22 -14.74 -11.56
C ASN A 227 18.50 -15.53 -11.86
N LYS A 228 18.65 -16.03 -13.11
CA LYS A 228 19.87 -16.73 -13.53
C LYS A 228 21.10 -15.83 -13.46
N ALA A 229 20.96 -14.58 -13.90
CA ALA A 229 22.05 -13.61 -13.90
C ALA A 229 22.46 -13.19 -12.48
N THR A 230 21.49 -12.99 -11.60
CA THR A 230 21.74 -12.70 -10.17
C THR A 230 22.44 -13.89 -9.51
N ALA A 231 22.00 -15.13 -9.79
CA ALA A 231 22.66 -16.33 -9.30
C ALA A 231 24.11 -16.43 -9.81
N TYR A 232 24.36 -16.15 -11.09
CA TYR A 232 25.71 -16.07 -11.65
C TYR A 232 26.57 -15.08 -10.87
N LEU A 233 26.10 -13.85 -10.65
CA LEU A 233 26.87 -12.81 -9.94
C LEU A 233 27.20 -13.23 -8.50
N LEU A 234 26.25 -13.84 -7.77
CA LEU A 234 26.48 -14.33 -6.40
C LEU A 234 27.63 -15.35 -6.33
N THR A 235 27.85 -16.16 -7.38
CA THR A 235 29.00 -17.11 -7.42
C THR A 235 30.36 -16.43 -7.60
N LYS A 236 30.38 -15.12 -7.91
CA LYS A 236 31.61 -14.35 -8.23
C LYS A 236 32.09 -13.47 -7.08
N GLN A 237 31.46 -13.55 -5.91
CA GLN A 237 31.91 -12.79 -4.75
C GLN A 237 33.22 -13.37 -4.21
N ASN A 238 34.23 -12.52 -4.07
CA ASN A 238 35.53 -12.87 -3.51
C ASN A 238 35.47 -12.95 -1.97
N PRO A 239 36.45 -13.58 -1.30
CA PRO A 239 36.50 -13.67 0.16
C PRO A 239 36.53 -12.32 0.88
N ASP A 240 37.05 -11.28 0.23
CA ASP A 240 37.06 -9.89 0.72
C ASP A 240 35.71 -9.17 0.58
N GLY A 241 34.70 -9.85 -0.01
CA GLY A 241 33.36 -9.34 -0.23
C GLY A 241 33.16 -8.59 -1.55
N GLY A 242 34.24 -8.23 -2.23
CA GLY A 242 34.21 -7.54 -3.51
C GLY A 242 34.00 -8.47 -4.71
N PHE A 243 33.91 -7.86 -5.89
CA PHE A 243 33.74 -8.55 -7.17
C PHE A 243 34.83 -8.08 -8.13
N GLY A 244 35.34 -9.02 -8.92
CA GLY A 244 36.41 -8.79 -9.87
C GLY A 244 36.40 -9.83 -10.98
N HIS A 245 36.56 -9.41 -12.22
CA HIS A 245 36.70 -10.33 -13.35
C HIS A 245 38.15 -10.47 -13.83
N SER A 246 38.49 -11.67 -14.31
CA SER A 246 39.77 -11.96 -14.95
C SER A 246 39.50 -12.64 -16.28
N ALA A 247 40.14 -12.15 -17.35
CA ALA A 247 39.99 -12.73 -18.69
C ALA A 247 40.48 -14.18 -18.78
N SER A 248 41.39 -14.62 -17.90
CA SER A 248 41.97 -15.97 -17.93
C SER A 248 41.23 -16.97 -17.04
N SER A 249 40.70 -16.54 -15.89
CA SER A 249 40.09 -17.41 -14.86
C SER A 249 38.60 -17.17 -14.67
N GLY A 250 38.02 -16.14 -15.29
CA GLY A 250 36.61 -15.73 -15.11
C GLY A 250 36.29 -15.10 -13.75
N GLN A 251 37.27 -15.01 -12.85
CA GLN A 251 37.23 -14.33 -11.56
C GLN A 251 38.61 -13.77 -11.25
N GLY A 252 38.68 -12.47 -10.95
CA GLY A 252 39.89 -11.70 -10.70
C GLY A 252 39.85 -10.99 -9.35
N SER A 253 40.89 -10.21 -9.07
CA SER A 253 40.95 -9.34 -7.89
C SER A 253 39.78 -8.36 -7.87
N SER A 254 39.21 -8.15 -6.69
CA SER A 254 38.08 -7.24 -6.50
C SER A 254 38.42 -5.82 -6.98
N THR A 255 37.50 -5.21 -7.72
CA THR A 255 37.58 -3.80 -8.13
C THR A 255 36.42 -3.02 -7.55
N VAL A 256 36.61 -1.73 -7.29
CA VAL A 256 35.53 -0.87 -6.75
C VAL A 256 34.36 -0.82 -7.72
N TYR A 257 34.59 -0.55 -9.01
CA TYR A 257 33.51 -0.34 -9.97
C TYR A 257 32.68 -1.61 -10.23
N GLU A 258 33.29 -2.80 -10.33
CA GLU A 258 32.53 -4.05 -10.48
C GLU A 258 31.79 -4.38 -9.18
N THR A 259 32.43 -4.15 -8.03
CA THR A 259 31.77 -4.36 -6.74
C THR A 259 30.56 -3.46 -6.58
N ALA A 260 30.68 -2.17 -6.90
CA ALA A 260 29.59 -1.21 -6.80
C ALA A 260 28.44 -1.53 -7.76
N LEU A 261 28.74 -1.91 -9.01
CA LEU A 261 27.73 -2.37 -9.96
C LEU A 261 26.97 -3.59 -9.45
N VAL A 262 27.68 -4.63 -9.02
CA VAL A 262 27.05 -5.86 -8.51
C VAL A 262 26.27 -5.57 -7.24
N TYR A 263 26.83 -4.81 -6.30
CA TYR A 263 26.16 -4.42 -5.07
C TYR A 263 24.83 -3.72 -5.36
N GLN A 264 24.83 -2.74 -6.26
CA GLN A 264 23.60 -2.07 -6.69
C GLN A 264 22.57 -3.05 -7.26
N ILE A 265 23.01 -4.03 -8.06
CA ILE A 265 22.11 -5.06 -8.57
C ILE A 265 21.53 -5.90 -7.43
N LEU A 266 22.36 -6.39 -6.52
CA LEU A 266 21.91 -7.23 -5.40
C LEU A 266 20.89 -6.50 -4.53
N VAL A 267 21.09 -5.21 -4.27
CA VAL A 267 20.14 -4.37 -3.52
C VAL A 267 18.80 -4.28 -4.25
N ARG A 268 18.80 -4.15 -5.58
CA ARG A 268 17.57 -4.02 -6.39
C ARG A 268 16.88 -5.34 -6.70
N THR A 269 17.59 -6.46 -6.64
CA THR A 269 17.03 -7.78 -6.98
C THR A 269 16.80 -8.68 -5.77
N ILE A 270 17.41 -8.37 -4.61
CA ILE A 270 17.31 -9.18 -3.39
C ILE A 270 16.98 -8.30 -2.17
N TYR A 271 15.77 -8.48 -1.63
CA TYR A 271 15.23 -7.79 -0.44
C TYR A 271 15.79 -8.35 0.89
N ASP A 272 17.08 -8.68 0.94
CA ASP A 272 17.73 -9.22 2.14
C ASP A 272 19.11 -8.59 2.33
N PRO A 273 19.27 -7.66 3.30
CA PRO A 273 20.54 -6.98 3.54
C PRO A 273 21.75 -7.90 3.76
N ILE A 274 21.51 -9.09 4.31
CA ILE A 274 22.55 -10.10 4.53
C ILE A 274 23.20 -10.53 3.20
N SER A 275 22.42 -10.57 2.11
CA SER A 275 22.88 -11.04 0.80
C SER A 275 23.89 -10.10 0.14
N TRP A 276 23.96 -8.84 0.55
CA TRP A 276 24.86 -7.83 -0.01
C TRP A 276 25.78 -7.14 1.02
N ALA A 277 25.67 -7.48 2.31
CA ALA A 277 26.46 -6.90 3.39
C ALA A 277 27.98 -6.97 3.17
N LYS A 278 28.48 -8.04 2.56
CA LYS A 278 29.92 -8.16 2.24
C LYS A 278 30.39 -7.19 1.16
N ALA A 279 29.55 -6.93 0.15
CA ALA A 279 29.86 -5.99 -0.92
C ALA A 279 29.84 -4.55 -0.40
N GLU A 280 28.88 -4.23 0.47
CA GLU A 280 28.84 -2.97 1.20
C GLU A 280 30.10 -2.78 2.06
N GLY A 281 30.47 -3.78 2.86
CA GLY A 281 31.69 -3.74 3.67
C GLY A 281 32.95 -3.49 2.86
N TYR A 282 33.07 -4.12 1.68
CA TYR A 282 34.18 -3.83 0.75
C TYR A 282 34.19 -2.37 0.31
N LEU A 283 33.05 -1.79 -0.09
CA LEU A 283 33.00 -0.38 -0.51
C LEU A 283 33.31 0.58 0.64
N LEU A 284 32.75 0.35 1.83
CA LEU A 284 32.98 1.21 2.99
C LEU A 284 34.46 1.19 3.42
N THR A 285 35.12 0.04 3.35
CA THR A 285 36.53 -0.09 3.75
C THR A 285 37.52 0.37 2.68
N THR A 286 37.08 0.55 1.43
CA THR A 286 37.92 1.01 0.31
C THR A 286 37.73 2.49 -0.02
N GLN A 287 36.80 3.19 0.64
CA GLN A 287 36.68 4.64 0.47
C GLN A 287 37.92 5.34 1.05
N SER A 288 38.44 6.30 0.29
CA SER A 288 39.58 7.11 0.70
C SER A 288 39.15 8.22 1.66
N ALA A 289 40.10 8.73 2.44
CA ALA A 289 39.84 9.80 3.43
C ALA A 289 39.33 11.12 2.80
N ASP A 290 39.55 11.33 1.50
CA ASP A 290 39.02 12.46 0.73
C ASP A 290 37.55 12.26 0.29
N GLY A 291 36.94 11.12 0.61
CA GLY A 291 35.57 10.75 0.22
C GLY A 291 35.47 10.06 -1.13
N SER A 292 36.54 10.02 -1.93
CA SER A 292 36.52 9.33 -3.22
C SER A 292 36.69 7.82 -3.06
N TRP A 293 36.40 7.08 -4.13
CA TRP A 293 36.98 5.77 -4.33
C TRP A 293 38.11 5.88 -5.34
N ASN A 294 39.36 5.81 -4.86
CA ASN A 294 40.60 5.85 -5.66
C ASN A 294 40.79 7.13 -6.49
N GLN A 295 40.23 8.27 -6.07
CA GLN A 295 40.19 9.51 -6.87
C GLN A 295 39.58 9.32 -8.27
N ASP A 296 38.78 8.27 -8.44
CA ASP A 296 38.16 7.90 -9.70
C ASP A 296 36.68 8.29 -9.69
N ALA A 297 36.30 9.20 -10.59
CA ALA A 297 34.93 9.65 -10.71
C ALA A 297 33.98 8.52 -11.08
N TYR A 298 34.42 7.55 -11.91
CA TYR A 298 33.60 6.42 -12.30
C TYR A 298 33.28 5.48 -11.13
N SER A 299 34.31 5.05 -10.40
CA SER A 299 34.16 4.21 -9.20
C SER A 299 33.34 4.92 -8.12
N THR A 300 33.62 6.20 -7.87
CA THR A 300 32.89 7.00 -6.88
C THR A 300 31.41 7.12 -7.26
N ALA A 301 31.09 7.31 -8.55
CA ALA A 301 29.73 7.45 -9.05
C ALA A 301 28.92 6.18 -8.80
N LEU A 302 29.50 5.03 -9.13
CA LEU A 302 28.87 3.74 -8.93
C LEU A 302 28.69 3.43 -7.44
N SER A 303 29.72 3.66 -6.62
CA SER A 303 29.65 3.44 -5.17
C SER A 303 28.56 4.27 -4.51
N LEU A 304 28.45 5.55 -4.87
CA LEU A 304 27.40 6.43 -4.33
C LEU A 304 26.01 5.90 -4.63
N ARG A 305 25.72 5.52 -5.87
CA ARG A 305 24.38 5.02 -6.22
C ARG A 305 24.08 3.68 -5.56
N ALA A 306 25.08 2.81 -5.42
CA ALA A 306 24.90 1.51 -4.78
C ALA A 306 24.59 1.65 -3.28
N LEU A 307 25.37 2.48 -2.56
CA LEU A 307 25.14 2.77 -1.15
C LEU A 307 23.80 3.50 -0.94
N TYR A 308 23.47 4.45 -1.82
CA TYR A 308 22.21 5.18 -1.76
C TYR A 308 20.99 4.27 -1.95
N ASP A 309 21.05 3.35 -2.91
CA ASP A 309 20.00 2.34 -3.10
C ASP A 309 19.79 1.48 -1.85
N ALA A 310 20.88 1.10 -1.17
CA ALA A 310 20.80 0.30 0.05
C ALA A 310 20.19 1.07 1.22
N GLU A 311 20.55 2.34 1.41
CA GLU A 311 19.95 3.19 2.43
C GLU A 311 18.46 3.43 2.15
N ARG A 312 18.08 3.70 0.89
CA ARG A 312 16.68 3.81 0.49
C ARG A 312 15.93 2.52 0.79
N LEU A 313 16.48 1.37 0.40
CA LEU A 313 15.87 0.07 0.67
C LEU A 313 15.67 -0.16 2.17
N ARG A 314 16.67 0.14 3.01
CA ARG A 314 16.54 0.04 4.48
C ARG A 314 15.45 0.96 5.02
N ALA A 315 15.35 2.19 4.53
CA ALA A 315 14.30 3.13 4.93
C ALA A 315 12.90 2.65 4.50
N SER A 316 12.82 2.00 3.34
CA SER A 316 11.60 1.44 2.75
C SER A 316 11.13 0.14 3.41
N GLN A 317 11.87 -0.44 4.36
CA GLN A 317 11.44 -1.62 5.11
C GLN A 317 10.38 -1.27 6.16
N ILE A 318 9.30 -2.05 6.17
CA ILE A 318 8.24 -2.00 7.17
C ILE A 318 8.83 -2.48 8.51
N GLN A 319 8.86 -1.59 9.49
CA GLN A 319 9.44 -1.84 10.81
C GLN A 319 8.48 -2.62 11.70
N SER A 320 7.19 -2.27 11.65
CA SER A 320 6.13 -2.98 12.35
C SER A 320 4.77 -2.73 11.70
N VAL A 321 3.86 -3.69 11.91
CA VAL A 321 2.44 -3.56 11.61
C VAL A 321 1.68 -3.85 12.89
N GLU A 322 0.88 -2.89 13.34
CA GLU A 322 0.12 -2.97 14.58
C GLU A 322 -1.37 -2.87 14.28
N LEU A 323 -2.14 -3.79 14.87
CA LEU A 323 -3.58 -3.88 14.66
C LEU A 323 -4.30 -3.43 15.93
N TYR A 324 -5.21 -2.48 15.79
CA TYR A 324 -5.95 -1.91 16.91
C TYR A 324 -7.45 -2.12 16.74
N LYS A 325 -8.12 -2.61 17.78
CA LYS A 325 -9.57 -2.58 17.92
C LYS A 325 -9.99 -1.23 18.47
N SER A 326 -10.93 -0.56 17.79
CA SER A 326 -11.54 0.68 18.28
C SER A 326 -12.69 0.35 19.23
N VAL A 327 -12.54 0.71 20.51
CA VAL A 327 -13.55 0.53 21.56
C VAL A 327 -13.80 1.89 22.21
N ASN A 328 -15.04 2.39 22.17
CA ASN A 328 -15.41 3.70 22.75
C ASN A 328 -14.50 4.86 22.32
N ASN A 329 -14.11 4.90 21.04
CA ASN A 329 -13.17 5.87 20.46
C ASN A 329 -11.73 5.80 21.02
N GLN A 330 -11.36 4.70 21.67
CA GLN A 330 -9.98 4.40 22.07
C GLN A 330 -9.44 3.20 21.29
N LEU A 331 -8.15 3.24 20.98
CA LEU A 331 -7.47 2.16 20.28
C LEU A 331 -6.82 1.19 21.27
N GLN A 332 -7.17 -0.09 21.16
CA GLN A 332 -6.59 -1.18 21.93
C GLN A 332 -5.91 -2.16 20.99
N LEU A 333 -4.62 -2.45 21.22
CA LEU A 333 -3.88 -3.44 20.44
C LEU A 333 -4.61 -4.81 20.50
N SER A 334 -4.91 -5.38 19.34
CA SER A 334 -5.61 -6.66 19.26
C SER A 334 -5.36 -7.37 17.94
N THR A 335 -5.22 -8.70 17.99
CA THR A 335 -5.27 -9.58 16.82
C THR A 335 -6.56 -10.41 16.79
N THR A 336 -7.51 -10.11 17.68
CA THR A 336 -8.79 -10.81 17.79
C THR A 336 -9.94 -9.82 17.75
N TYR A 337 -10.94 -10.10 16.92
CA TYR A 337 -12.05 -9.20 16.63
C TYR A 337 -13.36 -9.97 16.61
N ASP A 338 -14.43 -9.32 17.06
CA ASP A 338 -15.80 -9.80 16.89
C ASP A 338 -16.35 -9.29 15.55
N ALA A 339 -17.55 -9.75 15.18
CA ALA A 339 -18.30 -9.15 14.09
C ALA A 339 -18.54 -7.64 14.34
N TYR A 340 -18.57 -6.86 13.26
CA TYR A 340 -18.83 -5.41 13.27
C TYR A 340 -17.86 -4.58 14.14
N ASN A 341 -16.67 -5.10 14.41
CA ASN A 341 -15.60 -4.34 15.03
C ASN A 341 -14.87 -3.51 13.96
N ARG A 342 -14.42 -2.32 14.38
CA ARG A 342 -13.52 -1.48 13.59
C ARG A 342 -12.07 -1.78 13.96
N MET A 343 -11.29 -2.23 12.97
CA MET A 343 -9.85 -2.39 13.07
C MET A 343 -9.14 -1.18 12.44
N VAL A 344 -8.16 -0.62 13.15
CA VAL A 344 -7.22 0.37 12.63
C VAL A 344 -5.86 -0.30 12.45
N ILE A 345 -5.29 -0.18 11.26
CA ILE A 345 -4.01 -0.76 10.88
C ILE A 345 -2.97 0.36 10.87
N LYS A 346 -1.97 0.26 11.74
CA LYS A 346 -0.82 1.19 11.77
C LYS A 346 0.40 0.50 11.19
N ILE A 347 0.97 1.11 10.15
CA ILE A 347 2.19 0.63 9.49
C ILE A 347 3.30 1.61 9.85
N ASN A 348 4.37 1.12 10.46
CA ASN A 348 5.54 1.92 10.80
C ASN A 348 6.62 1.70 9.73
N ILE A 349 6.99 2.79 9.04
CA ILE A 349 8.00 2.81 7.99
C ILE A 349 8.75 4.15 8.05
N ASN A 350 10.02 4.17 7.70
CA ASN A 350 10.86 5.37 7.76
C ASN A 350 10.94 6.13 6.43
N ASP A 351 10.34 5.60 5.35
CA ASP A 351 10.36 6.19 4.02
C ASP A 351 9.04 6.87 3.67
N PRO A 352 8.99 8.21 3.56
CA PRO A 352 7.80 8.94 3.17
C PRO A 352 7.47 8.81 1.67
N ASN A 353 8.36 8.24 0.85
CA ASN A 353 8.17 8.07 -0.60
C ASN A 353 7.57 6.70 -0.95
N VAL A 354 6.94 6.05 0.02
CA VAL A 354 6.27 4.76 -0.14
C VAL A 354 4.76 4.95 -0.04
N ARG A 355 4.03 4.28 -0.92
CA ARG A 355 2.58 4.06 -0.80
C ARG A 355 2.30 2.59 -0.50
N PHE A 356 1.14 2.30 0.07
CA PHE A 356 0.77 0.92 0.42
C PHE A 356 -0.30 0.34 -0.52
N ASP A 357 -0.09 -0.89 -0.96
CA ASP A 357 -1.15 -1.79 -1.45
C ASP A 357 -1.47 -2.79 -0.33
N ILE A 358 -2.70 -2.78 0.16
CA ILE A 358 -3.11 -3.56 1.35
C ILE A 358 -4.28 -4.46 0.97
N GLN A 359 -4.13 -5.75 1.22
CA GLN A 359 -5.15 -6.75 0.94
C GLN A 359 -5.39 -7.59 2.19
N VAL A 360 -6.66 -7.76 2.56
CA VAL A 360 -7.05 -8.73 3.59
C VAL A 360 -7.56 -9.99 2.90
N ARG A 361 -7.09 -11.15 3.34
CA ARG A 361 -7.48 -12.46 2.78
C ARG A 361 -7.95 -13.41 3.85
N ASP A 362 -9.01 -14.16 3.57
CA ASP A 362 -9.40 -15.30 4.41
C ASP A 362 -8.61 -16.57 4.03
N SER A 363 -8.85 -17.66 4.77
CA SER A 363 -8.24 -18.97 4.48
C SER A 363 -8.69 -19.62 3.17
N ALA A 364 -9.79 -19.15 2.57
CA ALA A 364 -10.28 -19.61 1.28
C ALA A 364 -9.70 -18.80 0.09
N GLY A 365 -8.96 -17.72 0.38
CA GLY A 365 -8.36 -16.84 -0.61
C GLY A 365 -9.27 -15.71 -1.09
N ASN A 366 -10.44 -15.50 -0.46
CA ASN A 366 -11.30 -14.35 -0.75
C ASN A 366 -10.59 -13.07 -0.31
N ILE A 367 -10.69 -12.01 -1.13
CA ILE A 367 -10.02 -10.73 -0.89
C ILE A 367 -11.03 -9.71 -0.38
N TYR A 368 -10.63 -8.99 0.67
CA TYR A 368 -11.37 -7.90 1.29
C TYR A 368 -10.51 -6.64 1.28
N ASN A 369 -11.13 -5.51 0.97
CA ASN A 369 -10.42 -4.23 0.86
C ASN A 369 -10.46 -3.48 2.17
N VAL A 370 -9.40 -2.72 2.43
CA VAL A 370 -9.36 -1.71 3.50
C VAL A 370 -9.90 -0.38 3.00
N ALA A 371 -10.37 0.47 3.91
CA ALA A 371 -10.72 1.85 3.65
C ALA A 371 -9.65 2.79 4.22
N ILE A 372 -9.46 3.96 3.60
CA ILE A 372 -8.63 5.03 4.18
C ILE A 372 -9.57 6.16 4.58
N ILE A 373 -9.67 6.44 5.89
CA ILE A 373 -10.56 7.48 6.43
C ILE A 373 -9.72 8.41 7.30
N ASN A 374 -9.68 9.70 6.96
CA ASN A 374 -8.88 10.71 7.68
C ASN A 374 -7.39 10.33 7.85
N GLY A 375 -6.83 9.61 6.87
CA GLY A 375 -5.44 9.14 6.90
C GLY A 375 -5.21 7.84 7.68
N GLU A 376 -6.23 7.28 8.33
CA GLU A 376 -6.15 5.97 8.99
C GLU A 376 -6.58 4.85 8.04
N ILE A 377 -5.84 3.74 8.07
CA ILE A 377 -6.19 2.52 7.34
C ILE A 377 -7.14 1.71 8.22
N ILE A 378 -8.35 1.46 7.72
CA ILE A 378 -9.45 0.86 8.46
C ILE A 378 -9.93 -0.42 7.78
N PHE A 379 -10.20 -1.43 8.59
CA PHE A 379 -10.92 -2.63 8.17
C PHE A 379 -12.08 -2.89 9.14
N ASP A 380 -13.31 -2.77 8.65
CA ASP A 380 -14.49 -3.10 9.44
C ASP A 380 -14.83 -4.58 9.24
N THR A 381 -14.84 -5.38 10.32
CA THR A 381 -15.02 -6.84 10.22
C THR A 381 -16.41 -7.27 9.76
N GLY A 382 -17.40 -6.38 9.90
CA GLY A 382 -18.77 -6.59 9.44
C GLY A 382 -19.35 -7.95 9.85
N SER A 383 -20.08 -8.59 8.93
CA SER A 383 -20.59 -9.96 9.10
C SER A 383 -19.64 -11.02 8.49
N TYR A 384 -18.35 -10.73 8.33
CA TYR A 384 -17.43 -11.67 7.70
C TYR A 384 -17.32 -12.97 8.52
N PRO A 385 -17.22 -14.13 7.86
CA PRO A 385 -17.21 -15.43 8.54
C PRO A 385 -16.13 -15.52 9.62
N PRO A 386 -16.37 -16.24 10.72
CA PRO A 386 -15.32 -16.52 11.69
C PRO A 386 -14.15 -17.27 11.06
N GLY A 387 -12.94 -16.95 11.50
CA GLY A 387 -11.73 -17.61 11.00
C GLY A 387 -10.50 -16.74 11.09
N THR A 388 -9.41 -17.27 10.55
CA THR A 388 -8.12 -16.58 10.46
C THR A 388 -8.04 -15.84 9.13
N TYR A 389 -7.64 -14.57 9.22
CA TYR A 389 -7.42 -13.68 8.10
C TYR A 389 -5.96 -13.24 8.09
N THR A 390 -5.44 -12.96 6.89
CA THR A 390 -4.09 -12.44 6.68
C THR A 390 -4.19 -11.09 6.00
N ILE A 391 -3.55 -10.08 6.58
CA ILE A 391 -3.33 -8.78 5.95
C ILE A 391 -1.98 -8.86 5.25
N ILE A 392 -1.96 -8.59 3.95
CA ILE A 392 -0.75 -8.50 3.13
C ILE A 392 -0.57 -7.02 2.80
N ILE A 393 0.59 -6.48 3.15
CA ILE A 393 0.95 -5.07 2.97
C ILE A 393 2.16 -5.01 2.07
N ARG A 394 2.01 -4.40 0.90
CA ARG A 394 3.12 -4.10 -0.01
C ARG A 394 3.47 -2.63 0.09
N ALA A 395 4.69 -2.36 0.52
CA ALA A 395 5.32 -1.05 0.37
C ALA A 395 5.74 -0.89 -1.09
N ILE A 396 5.19 0.11 -1.77
CA ILE A 396 5.48 0.43 -3.17
C ILE A 396 6.14 1.80 -3.23
N ASP A 397 7.32 1.84 -3.84
CA ASP A 397 8.05 3.06 -4.14
C ASP A 397 7.24 3.96 -5.08
N ILE A 398 6.96 5.20 -4.68
CA ILE A 398 6.12 6.12 -5.46
C ILE A 398 6.82 6.56 -6.77
N THR A 399 8.15 6.63 -6.77
CA THR A 399 8.93 7.09 -7.93
C THR A 399 9.02 6.01 -9.00
N THR A 400 9.32 4.78 -8.60
CA THR A 400 9.59 3.67 -9.53
C THR A 400 8.38 2.77 -9.74
N GLY A 401 7.40 2.80 -8.83
CA GLY A 401 6.26 1.89 -8.84
C GLY A 401 6.60 0.45 -8.43
N MET A 402 7.84 0.17 -8.02
CA MET A 402 8.28 -1.16 -7.61
C MET A 402 7.89 -1.45 -6.16
N VAL A 403 7.58 -2.73 -5.87
CA VAL A 403 7.41 -3.20 -4.49
C VAL A 403 8.78 -3.23 -3.83
N VAL A 404 8.96 -2.49 -2.74
CA VAL A 404 10.23 -2.38 -2.00
C VAL A 404 10.23 -3.18 -0.70
N ASP A 405 9.05 -3.51 -0.18
CA ASP A 405 8.88 -4.46 0.92
C ASP A 405 7.49 -5.10 0.89
N GLU A 406 7.36 -6.30 1.45
CA GLU A 406 6.08 -6.98 1.67
C GLU A 406 6.08 -7.61 3.06
N GLU A 407 5.12 -7.22 3.88
CA GLU A 407 4.90 -7.82 5.20
C GLU A 407 3.49 -8.40 5.29
N SER A 408 3.33 -9.39 6.18
CA SER A 408 2.02 -9.98 6.43
C SER A 408 1.78 -10.22 7.91
N ILE A 409 0.55 -10.00 8.36
CA ILE A 409 0.12 -10.23 9.73
C ILE A 409 -1.23 -10.92 9.75
N THR A 410 -1.42 -11.82 10.71
CA THR A 410 -2.68 -12.55 10.87
C THR A 410 -3.53 -11.98 11.99
N PHE A 411 -4.84 -12.08 11.83
CA PHE A 411 -5.82 -11.78 12.88
C PHE A 411 -6.98 -12.78 12.80
N THR A 412 -7.78 -12.86 13.86
CA THR A 412 -8.92 -13.77 13.94
C THR A 412 -10.22 -13.00 14.12
N ILE A 413 -11.22 -13.32 13.30
CA ILE A 413 -12.60 -12.93 13.54
C ILE A 413 -13.29 -14.07 14.31
N GLN A 414 -13.83 -13.77 15.47
CA GLN A 414 -14.48 -14.73 16.35
C GLN A 414 -15.92 -15.00 15.91
N PRO A 415 -16.48 -16.17 16.27
CA PRO A 415 -17.92 -16.40 16.23
C PRO A 415 -18.66 -15.40 17.12
N THR A 416 -19.51 -14.59 16.52
CA THR A 416 -20.26 -13.53 17.20
C THR A 416 -21.74 -13.64 16.89
N LEU A 417 -22.55 -13.74 17.94
CA LEU A 417 -24.00 -13.55 17.91
C LEU A 417 -24.33 -12.27 18.67
N ALA A 418 -24.78 -11.24 17.96
CA ALA A 418 -25.10 -9.94 18.55
C ALA A 418 -26.39 -9.38 17.95
N ILE A 419 -27.35 -9.08 18.83
CA ILE A 419 -28.63 -8.45 18.49
C ILE A 419 -28.70 -7.13 19.27
N PRO A 420 -27.99 -6.08 18.83
CA PRO A 420 -27.88 -4.83 19.57
C PRO A 420 -29.20 -4.08 19.71
N THR A 421 -30.19 -4.36 18.85
CA THR A 421 -31.48 -3.66 18.87
C THR A 421 -32.64 -4.63 18.68
N LEU A 422 -33.63 -4.50 19.57
CA LEU A 422 -34.97 -5.05 19.46
C LEU A 422 -35.97 -3.90 19.64
N GLY A 423 -36.63 -3.52 18.57
CA GLY A 423 -37.76 -2.59 18.56
C GLY A 423 -39.09 -3.34 18.53
N ILE A 424 -40.14 -2.73 19.08
CA ILE A 424 -41.51 -3.26 19.06
C ILE A 424 -42.43 -2.23 18.42
N SER A 425 -43.30 -2.69 17.53
CA SER A 425 -44.40 -1.92 16.99
C SER A 425 -45.70 -2.64 17.29
N ILE A 426 -46.63 -1.98 17.98
CA ILE A 426 -47.98 -2.52 18.22
C ILE A 426 -49.04 -1.54 17.73
N VAL A 427 -50.05 -2.05 17.04
CA VAL A 427 -51.16 -1.27 16.51
C VAL A 427 -52.49 -1.94 16.92
N PRO A 428 -53.44 -1.20 17.52
CA PRO A 428 -53.31 0.19 17.97
C PRO A 428 -52.46 0.32 19.26
N ILE A 429 -51.83 1.47 19.46
CA ILE A 429 -51.15 1.83 20.72
C ILE A 429 -52.07 2.60 21.69
N TYR A 430 -53.17 3.19 21.17
CA TYR A 430 -54.24 3.83 21.94
C TYR A 430 -55.60 3.25 21.53
N THR A 431 -56.41 2.88 22.51
CA THR A 431 -57.80 2.46 22.29
C THR A 431 -58.63 2.76 23.56
N TYR A 432 -59.87 2.28 23.61
CA TYR A 432 -60.81 2.50 24.70
C TYR A 432 -61.61 1.22 24.97
N VAL A 433 -62.13 1.06 26.20
CA VAL A 433 -62.87 -0.13 26.66
C VAL A 433 -64.20 -0.29 25.89
N THR A 434 -64.14 -0.79 24.65
CA THR A 434 -65.30 -0.98 23.74
C THR A 434 -65.10 -2.18 22.81
N ALA A 435 -65.72 -2.17 21.62
CA ALA A 435 -65.76 -3.25 20.64
C ALA A 435 -64.36 -3.74 20.23
N ALA A 436 -64.32 -4.99 19.75
CA ALA A 436 -63.09 -5.71 19.49
C ALA A 436 -62.20 -5.03 18.43
N GLN A 437 -60.90 -4.99 18.70
CA GLN A 437 -59.87 -4.34 17.89
C GLN A 437 -58.93 -5.39 17.29
N ASP A 438 -58.47 -5.15 16.07
CA ASP A 438 -57.39 -5.94 15.48
C ASP A 438 -56.05 -5.47 16.04
N ILE A 439 -55.44 -6.29 16.88
CA ILE A 439 -54.13 -6.07 17.46
C ILE A 439 -53.08 -6.71 16.57
N LYS A 440 -52.12 -5.93 16.10
CA LYS A 440 -50.95 -6.42 15.36
C LYS A 440 -49.66 -6.04 16.09
N LEU A 441 -48.90 -7.05 16.49
CA LEU A 441 -47.61 -6.91 17.16
C LEU A 441 -46.49 -7.34 16.21
N ASN A 442 -45.56 -6.43 15.95
CA ASN A 442 -44.35 -6.69 15.19
C ASN A 442 -43.09 -6.43 16.04
N ALA A 443 -42.02 -7.18 15.77
CA ALA A 443 -40.68 -6.91 16.24
C ALA A 443 -39.76 -6.49 15.10
N TYR A 444 -38.89 -5.53 15.37
CA TYR A 444 -37.81 -5.11 14.50
C TYR A 444 -36.48 -5.45 15.17
N ILE A 445 -35.60 -6.16 14.48
CA ILE A 445 -34.28 -6.52 14.99
C ILE A 445 -33.19 -5.98 14.10
N THR A 446 -32.11 -5.51 14.72
CA THR A 446 -30.83 -5.29 14.03
C THR A 446 -29.88 -6.41 14.43
N ASN A 447 -29.31 -7.07 13.44
CA ASN A 447 -28.44 -8.23 13.59
C ASN A 447 -27.00 -7.84 13.24
N GLN A 448 -26.11 -7.96 14.21
CA GLN A 448 -24.67 -7.74 14.06
C GLN A 448 -23.88 -9.03 14.29
N SER A 449 -24.42 -10.15 13.80
CA SER A 449 -23.81 -11.47 13.93
C SER A 449 -23.02 -11.87 12.68
N ASN A 450 -22.04 -12.76 12.84
CA ASN A 450 -21.35 -13.42 11.74
C ASN A 450 -21.52 -14.95 11.73
N ILE A 451 -22.29 -15.50 12.67
CA ILE A 451 -22.73 -16.89 12.66
C ILE A 451 -24.24 -16.99 12.42
N GLN A 452 -24.63 -18.09 11.79
CA GLN A 452 -26.03 -18.47 11.76
C GLN A 452 -26.48 -18.91 13.16
N ALA A 453 -27.64 -18.45 13.61
CA ALA A 453 -28.18 -18.82 14.90
C ALA A 453 -29.70 -18.98 14.85
N ASP A 454 -30.19 -20.08 15.41
CA ASP A 454 -31.62 -20.25 15.67
C ASP A 454 -31.99 -19.51 16.95
N ILE A 455 -33.03 -18.65 16.85
CA ILE A 455 -33.54 -17.86 17.96
C ILE A 455 -35.04 -18.08 18.13
N SER A 456 -35.51 -17.88 19.36
CA SER A 456 -36.92 -17.83 19.71
C SER A 456 -37.27 -16.43 20.17
N ILE A 457 -38.30 -15.84 19.57
CA ILE A 457 -38.84 -14.55 19.99
C ILE A 457 -40.16 -14.81 20.68
N THR A 458 -40.26 -14.51 21.97
CA THR A 458 -41.49 -14.66 22.74
C THR A 458 -42.11 -13.31 22.99
N HIS A 459 -43.44 -13.28 23.08
CA HIS A 459 -44.18 -12.10 23.48
C HIS A 459 -45.22 -12.41 24.55
N GLU A 460 -45.52 -11.39 25.33
CA GLU A 460 -46.57 -11.41 26.35
C GLU A 460 -47.26 -10.05 26.38
N ILE A 461 -48.59 -10.07 26.29
CA ILE A 461 -49.48 -8.93 26.46
C ILE A 461 -50.33 -9.22 27.67
N LYS A 462 -50.37 -8.29 28.63
CA LYS A 462 -51.12 -8.43 29.88
C LYS A 462 -52.13 -7.31 30.07
N ALA A 463 -53.18 -7.61 30.81
CA ALA A 463 -54.10 -6.63 31.37
C ALA A 463 -53.46 -5.91 32.57
N PRO A 464 -53.99 -4.75 33.01
CA PRO A 464 -53.61 -4.08 34.26
C PRO A 464 -53.68 -5.02 35.48
N SER A 465 -54.64 -5.94 35.49
CA SER A 465 -54.78 -7.00 36.49
C SER A 465 -53.70 -8.09 36.45
N ASN A 466 -52.72 -7.99 35.53
CA ASN A 466 -51.66 -8.96 35.27
C ASN A 466 -52.14 -10.29 34.63
N ASN A 467 -53.42 -10.37 34.23
CA ASN A 467 -53.94 -11.48 33.43
C ASN A 467 -53.35 -11.46 32.02
N ILE A 468 -52.98 -12.63 31.49
CA ILE A 468 -52.42 -12.76 30.15
C ILE A 468 -53.54 -12.60 29.11
N ILE A 469 -53.38 -11.63 28.22
CA ILE A 469 -54.27 -11.39 27.07
C ILE A 469 -53.81 -12.22 25.88
N ASN A 470 -52.50 -12.18 25.59
CA ASN A 470 -51.93 -12.92 24.49
C ASN A 470 -50.47 -13.25 24.81
N THR A 471 -50.07 -14.46 24.46
CA THR A 471 -48.68 -14.89 24.52
C THR A 471 -48.39 -15.76 23.30
N GLY A 472 -47.15 -15.79 22.87
CA GLY A 472 -46.73 -16.62 21.75
C GLY A 472 -45.23 -16.64 21.59
N SER A 473 -44.79 -17.45 20.63
CA SER A 473 -43.39 -17.61 20.28
C SER A 473 -43.26 -17.79 18.77
N VAL A 474 -42.28 -17.10 18.18
CA VAL A 474 -41.86 -17.28 16.80
C VAL A 474 -40.41 -17.75 16.81
N ASN A 475 -40.16 -18.92 16.22
CA ASN A 475 -38.81 -19.43 15.99
C ASN A 475 -38.35 -19.04 14.59
N LEU A 476 -37.11 -18.59 14.47
CA LEU A 476 -36.49 -18.32 13.18
C LEU A 476 -34.98 -18.50 13.24
N THR A 477 -34.39 -18.77 12.08
CA THR A 477 -32.95 -18.75 11.88
C THR A 477 -32.53 -17.35 11.46
N LEU A 478 -31.58 -16.76 12.18
CA LEU A 478 -30.87 -15.54 11.80
C LEU A 478 -29.65 -15.91 10.99
N SER A 479 -29.58 -15.37 9.77
CA SER A 479 -28.39 -15.49 8.92
C SER A 479 -27.53 -14.23 9.02
N PRO A 480 -26.18 -14.33 8.97
CA PRO A 480 -25.27 -13.17 9.06
C PRO A 480 -25.51 -12.04 8.06
N ASN A 481 -26.03 -12.37 6.89
CA ASN A 481 -26.32 -11.45 5.79
C ASN A 481 -27.66 -10.70 5.96
N GLU A 482 -28.45 -11.02 6.98
CA GLU A 482 -29.72 -10.34 7.27
C GLU A 482 -29.50 -9.29 8.37
N SER A 483 -29.04 -8.08 8.02
CA SER A 483 -28.70 -7.04 9.00
C SER A 483 -29.91 -6.49 9.75
N ASN A 484 -31.09 -6.50 9.13
CA ASN A 484 -32.34 -6.05 9.75
C ASN A 484 -33.48 -6.99 9.40
N LYS A 485 -34.40 -7.23 10.34
CA LYS A 485 -35.57 -8.11 10.12
C LYS A 485 -36.80 -7.52 10.80
N LEU A 486 -37.91 -7.47 10.07
CA LEU A 486 -39.24 -7.14 10.60
C LEU A 486 -40.06 -8.43 10.68
N ILE A 487 -40.62 -8.72 11.84
CA ILE A 487 -41.28 -9.99 12.12
C ILE A 487 -42.65 -9.69 12.70
N THR A 488 -43.71 -10.27 12.13
CA THR A 488 -45.04 -10.24 12.76
C THR A 488 -45.08 -11.33 13.82
N LEU A 489 -45.21 -10.95 15.09
CA LEU A 489 -45.22 -11.87 16.23
C LEU A 489 -46.62 -12.42 16.50
N SER A 490 -47.63 -11.55 16.38
CA SER A 490 -49.02 -11.90 16.62
C SER A 490 -49.94 -10.95 15.87
N GLN A 491 -51.05 -11.47 15.37
CA GLN A 491 -52.15 -10.68 14.84
C GLN A 491 -53.46 -11.35 15.25
N PHE A 492 -54.26 -10.67 16.06
CA PHE A 492 -55.49 -11.22 16.63
C PHE A 492 -56.51 -10.13 16.93
N ASN A 493 -57.78 -10.51 16.98
CA ASN A 493 -58.87 -9.62 17.33
C ASN A 493 -59.16 -9.76 18.84
N TYR A 494 -59.24 -8.65 19.58
CA TYR A 494 -59.46 -8.68 21.03
C TYR A 494 -60.29 -7.50 21.53
N GLN A 495 -61.14 -7.77 22.52
CA GLN A 495 -61.96 -6.77 23.18
C GLN A 495 -61.41 -6.46 24.57
N PHE A 496 -60.94 -5.23 24.77
CA PHE A 496 -60.44 -4.80 26.07
C PHE A 496 -61.58 -4.58 27.07
N THR A 497 -61.46 -5.19 28.24
CA THR A 497 -62.44 -5.09 29.34
C THR A 497 -61.95 -4.25 30.52
N GLU A 498 -60.65 -3.98 30.59
CA GLU A 498 -60.01 -3.17 31.64
C GLU A 498 -59.48 -1.88 31.03
N ALA A 499 -59.65 -0.76 31.73
CA ALA A 499 -58.99 0.49 31.38
C ALA A 499 -57.60 0.54 32.02
N GLY A 500 -56.66 1.22 31.38
CA GLY A 500 -55.30 1.42 31.86
C GLY A 500 -54.23 0.91 30.89
N GLU A 501 -53.03 0.77 31.43
CA GLU A 501 -51.84 0.35 30.68
C GLU A 501 -51.79 -1.16 30.55
N HIS A 502 -51.73 -1.63 29.31
CA HIS A 502 -51.61 -3.05 29.00
C HIS A 502 -50.17 -3.32 28.57
N PRO A 503 -49.29 -3.79 29.47
CA PRO A 503 -47.89 -3.97 29.16
C PRO A 503 -47.69 -5.07 28.13
N VAL A 504 -46.77 -4.82 27.21
CA VAL A 504 -46.32 -5.72 26.16
C VAL A 504 -44.83 -5.94 26.37
N THR A 505 -44.41 -7.19 26.51
CA THR A 505 -42.99 -7.55 26.60
C THR A 505 -42.64 -8.50 25.48
N VAL A 506 -41.50 -8.28 24.84
CA VAL A 506 -40.93 -9.16 23.82
C VAL A 506 -39.51 -9.51 24.25
N ASN A 507 -39.19 -10.81 24.21
CA ASN A 507 -37.89 -11.34 24.58
C ASN A 507 -37.32 -12.16 23.42
N ILE A 508 -36.02 -12.08 23.19
CA ILE A 508 -35.30 -12.94 22.25
C ILE A 508 -34.41 -13.90 23.03
N TYR A 509 -34.49 -15.18 22.71
CA TYR A 509 -33.68 -16.24 23.29
C TYR A 509 -32.88 -16.99 22.25
N ARG A 510 -31.75 -17.55 22.68
CA ARG A 510 -31.07 -18.67 22.02
C ARG A 510 -31.04 -19.84 22.98
N GLY A 511 -31.82 -20.88 22.73
CA GLY A 511 -32.02 -21.94 23.72
C GLY A 511 -32.59 -21.36 25.01
N ALA A 512 -31.85 -21.46 26.12
CA ALA A 512 -32.25 -20.89 27.41
C ALA A 512 -31.71 -19.46 27.66
N ASP A 513 -30.77 -18.99 26.83
CA ASP A 513 -30.09 -17.71 27.06
C ASP A 513 -30.94 -16.55 26.54
N LEU A 514 -31.28 -15.61 27.42
CA LEU A 514 -31.95 -14.36 27.04
C LEU A 514 -30.93 -13.43 26.38
N LEU A 515 -31.18 -13.06 25.12
CA LEU A 515 -30.31 -12.19 24.34
C LEU A 515 -30.72 -10.72 24.43
N GLN A 516 -32.03 -10.45 24.39
CA GLN A 516 -32.55 -9.09 24.38
C GLN A 516 -33.99 -9.04 24.87
N THR A 517 -34.37 -7.92 25.49
CA THR A 517 -35.74 -7.62 25.92
C THR A 517 -36.14 -6.24 25.44
N ALA A 518 -37.39 -6.12 25.02
CA ALA A 518 -38.04 -4.84 24.79
C ALA A 518 -39.45 -4.85 25.38
N SER A 519 -39.94 -3.67 25.76
CA SER A 519 -41.29 -3.53 26.27
C SER A 519 -41.95 -2.27 25.71
N THR A 520 -43.27 -2.34 25.55
CA THR A 520 -44.14 -1.20 25.24
C THR A 520 -45.48 -1.40 25.97
N LYS A 521 -46.48 -0.58 25.68
CA LYS A 521 -47.81 -0.69 26.29
C LYS A 521 -48.90 -0.22 25.34
N ILE A 522 -50.07 -0.84 25.45
CA ILE A 522 -51.30 -0.34 24.83
C ILE A 522 -52.04 0.47 25.89
N HIS A 523 -52.37 1.71 25.55
CA HIS A 523 -53.15 2.59 26.40
C HIS A 523 -54.64 2.39 26.12
N VAL A 524 -55.39 1.91 27.11
CA VAL A 524 -56.83 1.71 26.98
C VAL A 524 -57.56 2.70 27.88
N SER A 525 -58.28 3.65 27.28
CA SER A 525 -59.06 4.65 28.04
C SER A 525 -60.42 4.09 28.49
N PRO A 526 -60.95 4.50 29.66
CA PRO A 526 -62.32 4.18 30.03
C PRO A 526 -63.32 4.82 29.06
N LEU A 527 -64.56 4.32 29.07
CA LEU A 527 -65.66 4.93 28.33
C LEU A 527 -66.04 6.26 28.99
N VAL A 528 -65.82 7.37 28.29
CA VAL A 528 -66.26 8.70 28.73
C VAL A 528 -67.65 8.98 28.18
N ARG A 529 -68.62 9.27 29.06
CA ARG A 529 -69.93 9.78 28.69
C ARG A 529 -69.81 11.29 28.47
N ILE A 530 -70.33 11.79 27.35
CA ILE A 530 -70.48 13.24 27.13
C ILE A 530 -71.83 13.68 27.70
N GLU A 531 -71.80 14.62 28.65
CA GLU A 531 -72.99 15.26 29.20
C GLU A 531 -73.13 16.69 28.66
N PRO A 532 -74.12 16.97 27.79
CA PRO A 532 -74.35 18.32 27.32
C PRO A 532 -75.12 19.13 28.38
N LYS A 533 -74.60 20.32 28.71
CA LYS A 533 -75.32 21.35 29.44
C LYS A 533 -75.71 22.46 28.46
N LYS A 534 -76.99 22.82 28.44
CA LYS A 534 -77.51 23.91 27.59
C LYS A 534 -77.95 25.07 28.47
N SER A 535 -77.48 26.28 28.17
CA SER A 535 -77.96 27.51 28.79
C SER A 535 -78.49 28.49 27.72
N LEU A 536 -79.42 29.35 28.13
CA LEU A 536 -80.07 30.35 27.29
C LEU A 536 -79.95 31.71 27.98
N THR A 537 -79.45 32.72 27.28
CA THR A 537 -79.33 34.09 27.82
C THR A 537 -79.89 35.12 26.83
N PRO A 538 -80.96 35.86 27.18
CA PRO A 538 -81.82 35.65 28.35
C PRO A 538 -82.69 34.39 28.19
N SER A 539 -83.07 33.75 29.31
CA SER A 539 -83.90 32.53 29.33
C SER A 539 -85.38 32.79 29.06
N THR A 540 -85.81 34.05 29.10
CA THR A 540 -87.16 34.54 28.77
C THR A 540 -87.09 35.87 28.04
N VAL A 541 -88.05 36.14 27.15
CA VAL A 541 -88.17 37.40 26.42
C VAL A 541 -89.62 37.88 26.42
N ALA A 542 -89.82 39.20 26.50
CA ALA A 542 -91.13 39.83 26.33
C ALA A 542 -91.52 39.89 24.83
N PRO A 543 -92.82 39.87 24.48
CA PRO A 543 -93.30 39.78 23.10
C PRO A 543 -93.27 41.13 22.36
N ASP A 544 -92.19 41.91 22.47
CA ASP A 544 -92.05 43.24 21.88
C ASP A 544 -90.78 43.37 21.02
N GLY A 545 -90.95 43.32 19.70
CA GLY A 545 -89.87 43.50 18.72
C GLY A 545 -88.85 42.36 18.67
N ASP A 546 -87.80 42.56 17.87
CA ASP A 546 -86.77 41.55 17.66
C ASP A 546 -85.87 41.40 18.90
N LYS A 547 -85.69 40.15 19.36
CA LYS A 547 -84.82 39.80 20.48
C LYS A 547 -83.72 38.86 20.01
N ARG A 548 -82.50 39.05 20.54
CA ARG A 548 -81.38 38.11 20.35
C ARG A 548 -81.25 37.23 21.58
N ILE A 549 -81.26 35.91 21.38
CA ILE A 549 -81.00 34.91 22.42
C ILE A 549 -79.65 34.26 22.11
N ARG A 550 -78.77 34.19 23.12
CA ARG A 550 -77.56 33.38 23.06
C ARG A 550 -77.87 31.99 23.59
N ILE A 551 -77.57 30.98 22.80
CA ILE A 551 -77.56 29.57 23.22
C ILE A 551 -76.11 29.17 23.43
N GLU A 552 -75.80 28.65 24.61
CA GLU A 552 -74.49 28.07 24.90
C GLU A 552 -74.67 26.58 25.21
N ILE A 553 -73.84 25.76 24.57
CA ILE A 553 -73.80 24.31 24.78
C ILE A 553 -72.41 23.99 25.29
N GLU A 554 -72.33 23.57 26.55
CA GLU A 554 -71.11 23.10 27.19
C GLU A 554 -71.12 21.57 27.17
N LEU A 555 -70.02 20.96 26.71
CA LEU A 555 -69.86 19.51 26.65
C LEU A 555 -68.85 19.10 27.73
N GLU A 556 -69.31 18.38 28.76
CA GLU A 556 -68.46 17.87 29.83
C GLU A 556 -68.28 16.35 29.64
N GLY A 557 -67.02 15.89 29.58
CA GLY A 557 -66.71 14.47 29.58
C GLY A 557 -66.68 13.93 31.02
N LYS A 558 -67.50 12.93 31.33
CA LYS A 558 -67.51 12.24 32.63
C LYS A 558 -67.20 10.76 32.47
N GLU A 559 -66.35 10.22 33.33
CA GLU A 559 -66.12 8.77 33.39
C GLU A 559 -67.46 8.06 33.69
N LYS A 560 -67.75 7.00 32.92
CA LYS A 560 -68.92 6.16 33.15
C LYS A 560 -68.58 5.22 34.33
N PRO A 561 -69.33 5.24 35.45
CA PRO A 561 -69.05 4.36 36.59
C PRO A 561 -69.21 2.88 36.24
#